data_AF-A0A932Z4S1-F1
#
_entry.id   AF-A0A932Z4S1-F1
#
_cell.length_a   1.000
_cell.length_b   1.000
_cell.length_c   1.000
_cell.angle_alpha   90.00
_cell.angle_beta   90.00
_cell.angle_gamma   90.00
#
_symmetry.space_group_name_H-M   'P 1'
#
loop_
_entity.id
_entity.type
_entity.pdbx_description
1 polymer ?
#
loop_
_entity_poly.entity_id
_entity_poly.type
_entity_poly.pdbx_seq_one_letter_code
_entity_poly.pdbx_strand_id
1 'polypeptide(L)' 'MADLHLSFSITPYDRVVPLITGEVKPVGITLEYSPRPGPDLFYRQLKFQQFDLSEMSHSFFLMARARGWPYRMLPVFHN' A
#
# COMPACT_ATOMS: atom_id res chain seq x y z
N MET A 1 -15.28 -18.78 -4.00
CA MET A 1 -14.77 -17.68 -4.87
C MET A 1 -13.26 -17.66 -4.72
N ALA A 2 -12.52 -17.36 -5.78
CA ALA A 2 -11.08 -17.16 -5.67
C ALA A 2 -10.78 -15.84 -4.95
N ASP A 3 -9.69 -15.80 -4.18
CA ASP A 3 -9.26 -14.59 -3.48
C ASP A 3 -8.86 -13.50 -4.50
N LEU A 4 -9.13 -12.25 -4.15
CA LEU A 4 -8.62 -11.10 -4.89
C LEU A 4 -7.11 -10.95 -4.64
N HIS A 5 -6.31 -11.06 -5.69
CA HIS A 5 -4.87 -10.91 -5.61
C HIS A 5 -4.47 -9.44 -5.77
N LEU A 6 -3.77 -8.87 -4.79
CA LEU A 6 -3.37 -7.46 -4.78
C LEU A 6 -1.87 -7.33 -4.51
N SER A 7 -1.21 -6.51 -5.31
CA SER A 7 0.17 -6.10 -5.08
C SER A 7 0.24 -5.07 -3.94
N PHE A 8 1.15 -5.29 -3.00
CA PHE A 8 1.23 -4.55 -1.74
C PHE A 8 2.65 -4.12 -1.40
N SER A 9 2.84 -2.86 -1.02
CA SER A 9 4.15 -2.37 -0.57
C SER A 9 4.04 -1.30 0.51
N ILE A 10 4.68 -1.52 1.64
CA ILE A 10 4.67 -0.66 2.83
C ILE A 10 5.87 -1.01 3.69
N THR A 11 6.33 -0.08 4.51
CA THR A 11 7.35 -0.37 5.53
C THR A 11 6.82 -1.44 6.51
N PRO A 12 7.63 -2.44 6.89
CA PRO A 12 7.20 -3.54 7.77
C PRO A 12 7.13 -3.11 9.25
N TYR A 13 6.21 -2.21 9.58
CA TYR A 13 5.91 -1.83 10.96
C TYR A 13 5.29 -3.00 11.72
N ASP A 14 5.38 -3.01 13.05
CA ASP A 14 4.83 -4.07 13.91
C ASP A 14 3.36 -4.41 13.60
N ARG A 15 2.55 -3.41 13.22
CA ARG A 15 1.14 -3.58 12.86
C ARG A 15 0.91 -4.22 11.49
N VAL A 16 1.91 -4.20 10.62
CA VAL A 16 1.87 -4.69 9.24
C VAL A 16 2.56 -6.04 9.12
N VAL A 17 3.57 -6.31 9.95
CA VAL A 17 4.31 -7.59 9.94
C VAL A 17 3.38 -8.81 9.96
N PRO A 18 2.32 -8.90 10.78
CA PRO A 18 1.40 -10.05 10.75
C PRO A 18 0.70 -10.27 9.39
N LEU A 19 0.48 -9.21 8.61
CA LEU A 19 -0.06 -9.32 7.24
C LEU A 19 1.01 -9.84 6.26
N ILE A 20 2.27 -9.45 6.47
CA ILE A 20 3.41 -9.85 5.64
C ILE A 20 3.80 -11.31 5.91
N THR A 21 3.81 -11.72 7.18
CA THR A 21 4.15 -13.10 7.60
C THR A 21 3.01 -14.08 7.34
N GLY A 22 1.80 -13.58 7.10
CA GLY A 22 0.60 -14.39 6.89
C GLY A 22 -0.05 -14.89 8.19
N GLU A 23 0.42 -14.44 9.36
CA GLU A 23 -0.23 -14.67 10.66
C GLU A 23 -1.66 -14.13 10.66
N VAL A 24 -1.89 -13.02 9.94
CA VAL A 24 -3.21 -12.45 9.68
C VAL A 24 -3.45 -12.44 8.17
N LYS A 25 -4.44 -13.21 7.72
CA LYS A 25 -4.91 -13.20 6.33
C LYS A 25 -6.24 -12.45 6.23
N PRO A 26 -6.35 -11.38 5.43
CA PRO A 26 -7.63 -10.76 5.16
C PRO A 26 -8.57 -11.72 4.41
N VAL A 27 -9.86 -11.72 4.78
CA VAL A 27 -10.85 -12.61 4.17
C VAL A 27 -11.01 -12.29 2.68
N GLY A 28 -10.82 -13.29 1.83
CA GLY A 28 -11.02 -13.17 0.38
C GLY A 28 -9.94 -12.38 -0.36
N ILE A 29 -8.78 -12.10 0.25
CA ILE A 29 -7.69 -11.34 -0.36
C ILE A 29 -6.37 -12.10 -0.17
N THR A 30 -5.57 -12.12 -1.23
CA THR A 30 -4.15 -12.52 -1.19
C THR A 30 -3.31 -11.28 -1.45
N LEU A 31 -2.40 -10.96 -0.52
CA LEU A 31 -1.48 -9.83 -0.65
C LEU A 31 -0.11 -10.33 -1.14
N GLU A 32 0.34 -9.81 -2.27
CA GLU A 32 1.70 -10.01 -2.76
C GLU A 32 2.60 -8.87 -2.28
N TYR A 33 3.35 -9.13 -1.22
CA TYR A 33 4.19 -8.12 -0.59
C TYR A 33 5.53 -7.92 -1.33
N SER A 34 5.85 -6.68 -1.66
CA SER A 34 7.13 -6.27 -2.25
C SER A 34 7.77 -5.16 -1.39
N PRO A 35 8.83 -5.44 -0.61
CA PRO A 35 9.45 -4.43 0.25
C PRO A 35 10.16 -3.35 -0.56
N ARG A 36 9.95 -2.09 -0.19
CA ARG A 36 10.58 -0.91 -0.80
C ARG A 36 10.88 0.13 0.29
N PRO A 37 12.01 0.84 0.24
CA PRO A 37 12.20 2.04 1.07
C PRO A 37 11.17 3.12 0.74
N GLY A 38 10.67 3.84 1.75
CA GLY A 38 9.60 4.85 1.60
C GLY A 38 9.79 5.83 0.42
N PRO A 39 10.95 6.48 0.25
CA PRO A 39 11.16 7.41 -0.87
C PRO A 39 11.02 6.76 -2.26
N ASP A 40 11.56 5.55 -2.45
CA ASP A 40 11.44 4.80 -3.72
C ASP A 40 10.00 4.32 -3.93
N LEU A 41 9.34 3.87 -2.86
CA LEU A 41 7.94 3.46 -2.87
C LEU A 41 7.03 4.60 -3.33
N PHE A 42 7.14 5.78 -2.73
CA PHE A 42 6.32 6.94 -3.07
C PHE A 42 6.55 7.38 -4.51
N TYR A 43 7.82 7.45 -4.94
CA TYR A 43 8.16 7.80 -6.33
C TYR A 43 7.52 6.82 -7.31
N ARG A 44 7.70 5.52 -7.09
CA ARG A 44 7.15 4.47 -7.95
C ARG A 44 5.64 4.52 -8.02
N GLN A 45 4.99 4.71 -6.88
CA GLN A 45 3.54 4.75 -6.80
C GLN A 45 2.97 6.00 -7.50
N LEU A 46 3.56 7.18 -7.29
CA LEU A 46 3.13 8.42 -7.94
C LEU A 46 3.39 8.42 -9.45
N LYS A 47 4.54 7.87 -9.88
CA LYS A 47 4.97 7.91 -11.28
C LYS A 47 4.39 6.79 -12.13
N PHE A 48 4.32 5.57 -11.58
CA PHE A 48 4.00 4.36 -12.33
C PHE A 48 2.73 3.65 -11.85
N GLN A 49 2.12 4.08 -10.73
CA GLN A 49 0.96 3.40 -10.15
C GLN A 49 1.26 1.90 -9.93
N GLN A 50 2.46 1.63 -9.43
CA GLN A 50 3.05 0.29 -9.48
C GLN A 50 2.31 -0.74 -8.62
N PHE A 51 1.66 -0.31 -7.54
CA PHE A 51 1.01 -1.19 -6.58
C PHE A 51 -0.49 -0.88 -6.46
N ASP A 52 -1.28 -1.92 -6.20
CA ASP A 52 -2.71 -1.80 -5.88
C ASP A 52 -2.90 -1.17 -4.50
N LEU A 53 -2.03 -1.53 -3.55
CA LEU A 53 -1.98 -1.01 -2.19
C LEU A 53 -0.55 -0.56 -1.86
N SER A 54 -0.40 0.69 -1.40
CA SER A 54 0.90 1.13 -0.92
C SER A 54 0.82 2.10 0.25
N GLU A 55 1.93 2.16 1.00
CA GLU A 55 2.21 3.32 1.83
C GLU A 55 2.36 4.58 0.97
N MET A 56 1.93 5.72 1.50
CA MET A 56 2.02 7.00 0.82
C MET A 56 2.14 8.15 1.83
N SER A 57 3.02 9.11 1.53
CA SER A 57 3.05 10.39 2.24
C SER A 57 1.70 11.10 2.12
N HIS A 58 1.14 11.54 3.24
CA HIS A 58 -0.15 12.22 3.26
C HIS A 58 -0.14 13.50 2.40
N SER A 59 0.91 14.31 2.51
CA SER A 59 1.06 15.54 1.72
C SER A 59 1.14 15.24 0.22
N PHE A 60 1.91 14.21 -0.20
CA PHE A 60 1.97 13.82 -1.61
C PHE A 60 0.65 13.26 -2.13
N PHE A 61 -0.07 12.48 -1.33
CA PHE A 61 -1.39 12.01 -1.67
C PHE A 61 -2.34 13.19 -1.93
N LEU A 62 -2.41 14.19 -1.04
CA LEU A 62 -3.28 15.35 -1.21
C LEU A 62 -2.97 16.11 -2.50
N MET A 63 -1.68 16.35 -2.78
CA MET A 63 -1.24 17.00 -4.01
C MET A 63 -1.61 16.20 -5.26
N ALA A 64 -1.38 14.89 -5.25
CA ALA A 64 -1.70 14.00 -6.36
C ALA A 64 -3.22 13.89 -6.56
N ARG A 65 -3.99 13.79 -5.48
CA ARG A 65 -5.45 13.71 -5.50
C ARG A 65 -6.08 14.96 -6.08
N ALA A 66 -5.56 16.14 -5.74
CA ALA A 66 -5.98 17.41 -6.35
C ALA A 66 -5.77 17.44 -7.89
N ARG A 67 -4.85 16.61 -8.40
CA ARG A 67 -4.56 16.43 -9.84
C ARG A 67 -5.28 15.24 -10.47
N GLY A 68 -6.25 14.64 -9.77
CA GLY A 68 -7.05 13.52 -10.31
C GLY A 68 -6.40 12.14 -10.18
N TRP A 69 -5.42 11.97 -9.29
CA TRP A 69 -4.79 10.67 -9.06
C TRP A 69 -5.83 9.61 -8.61
N PRO A 70 -5.87 8.40 -9.23
CA PRO A 70 -7.01 7.49 -9.14
C PRO A 70 -7.07 6.66 -7.85
N TYR A 71 -6.16 6.91 -6.90
CA TYR A 71 -6.10 6.16 -5.64
C TYR A 71 -7.00 6.76 -4.56
N ARG A 72 -7.43 5.89 -3.64
CA ARG A 72 -8.12 6.25 -2.40
C ARG A 72 -7.21 5.96 -1.22
N MET A 73 -7.14 6.90 -0.28
CA MET A 73 -6.44 6.69 0.97
C MET A 73 -7.32 5.88 1.91
N LEU A 74 -6.77 4.83 2.50
CA LEU A 74 -7.39 4.10 3.60
C LEU A 74 -7.06 4.82 4.92
N PRO A 75 -8.01 4.98 5.86
CA PRO A 75 -7.78 5.65 7.13
C PRO A 75 -7.01 4.73 8.10
N VAL A 76 -5.82 4.28 7.70
CA VAL A 76 -4.94 3.39 8.46
C VAL A 76 -3.65 4.15 8.75
N PHE A 77 -3.53 4.61 9.98
CA PHE A 77 -2.39 5.39 10.46
C PHE A 77 -1.54 4.50 11.35
N HIS A 78 -0.28 4.33 11.00
CA HIS A 78 0.64 3.44 11.70
C HIS A 78 1.42 4.14 12.83
N ASN A 79 1.24 5.46 13.00
CA ASN A 79 1.75 6.30 14.09
C ASN A 79 0.62 7.15 14.67
#